data_AF-A0A7V9U5P6-F1
#
_entry.id   AF-A0A7V9U5P6-F1
#
_cell.length_a   1.000
_cell.length_b   1.000
_cell.length_c   1.000
_cell.angle_alpha   90.00
_cell.angle_beta   90.00
_cell.angle_gamma   90.00
#
_symmetry.space_group_name_H-M   'P 1'
#
loop_
_entity.id
_entity.type
_entity.pdbx_description
1 polymer ?
#
loop_
_entity_poly.entity_id
_entity_poly.type
_entity_poly.pdbx_seq_one_letter_code
_entity_poly.pdbx_strand_id
1 'polypeptide(L)'
;MSRLMAPAERWIILSPHLDDGVLSCGGLAAALRPKAPVSIWTIFSAAPFRGPWSPAAMWLHGVSGGTTGSRLASRRRREDREACRLLGADYQHFNFKDAPYWK
;
A
#
# COMPACT_ATOMS: atom_id res chain seq x y z
N MET A 1 31.67 27.29 -6.79
CA MET A 1 31.35 26.13 -7.67
C MET A 1 30.29 25.28 -6.96
N SER A 2 29.02 25.61 -7.15
CA SER A 2 27.89 24.86 -6.58
C SER A 2 27.76 23.53 -7.31
N ARG A 3 28.05 22.42 -6.63
CA ARG A 3 27.72 21.08 -7.13
C ARG A 3 26.19 21.02 -7.18
N LEU A 4 25.60 21.19 -8.37
CA LEU A 4 24.23 20.77 -8.61
C LEU A 4 24.19 19.30 -8.19
N MET A 5 23.52 19.02 -7.07
CA MET A 5 23.41 17.66 -6.54
C MET A 5 22.76 16.82 -7.62
N ALA A 6 23.47 15.80 -8.13
CA ALA A 6 22.83 14.77 -8.94
C ALA A 6 21.59 14.28 -8.17
N PRO A 7 20.44 14.07 -8.84
CA PRO A 7 19.25 13.60 -8.14
C PRO A 7 19.63 12.33 -7.37
N ALA A 8 19.42 12.34 -6.05
CA ALA A 8 19.66 11.16 -5.24
C ALA A 8 18.81 10.01 -5.81
N GLU A 9 19.46 8.90 -6.15
CA GLU A 9 18.77 7.70 -6.62
C GLU A 9 17.72 7.30 -5.57
N ARG A 10 16.48 7.10 -6.02
CA ARG A 10 15.37 6.65 -5.17
C ARG A 10 14.68 5.47 -5.82
N TRP A 11 14.18 4.56 -4.99
CA TRP A 11 13.43 3.39 -5.45
C TRP A 11 11.95 3.57 -5.13
N ILE A 12 11.12 3.24 -6.12
CA ILE A 12 9.67 3.20 -5.97
C ILE A 12 9.20 1.80 -6.32
N ILE A 13 8.59 1.12 -5.36
CA ILE A 13 7.93 -0.17 -5.56
C ILE A 13 6.45 0.13 -5.77
N LEU A 14 5.94 -0.17 -6.97
CA LEU A 14 4.51 -0.04 -7.26
C LEU A 14 3.78 -1.30 -6.77
N SER A 15 2.96 -1.13 -5.75
CA SER A 15 2.17 -2.19 -5.14
C SER A 15 0.72 -2.10 -5.63
N PRO A 16 0.14 -3.18 -6.19
CA PRO A 16 -1.29 -3.16 -6.50
C PRO A 16 -2.14 -2.98 -5.24
N HIS A 17 -1.98 -3.83 -4.22
CA HIS A 17 -2.75 -3.79 -2.98
C HIS A 17 -1.89 -3.52 -1.73
N LEU A 18 -2.57 -3.35 -0.59
CA LEU A 18 -2.01 -3.03 0.73
C LEU A 18 -1.38 -4.27 1.38
N ASP A 19 -0.38 -4.84 0.73
CA ASP A 19 0.35 -6.07 1.10
C ASP A 19 1.37 -6.48 0.04
N ASP A 20 0.98 -6.45 -1.24
CA ASP A 20 1.76 -7.02 -2.37
C ASP A 20 3.22 -6.58 -2.41
N GLY A 21 3.50 -5.28 -2.27
CA GLY A 21 4.85 -4.72 -2.32
C GLY A 21 5.73 -5.16 -1.15
N VAL A 22 5.15 -5.29 0.05
CA VAL A 22 5.86 -5.80 1.23
C VAL A 22 6.09 -7.31 1.11
N LEU A 23 5.05 -8.08 0.74
CA LEU A 23 5.14 -9.53 0.64
C LEU A 23 6.09 -9.97 -0.48
N SER A 24 6.10 -9.26 -1.61
CA SER A 24 6.89 -9.63 -2.79
C SER A 24 8.28 -8.99 -2.81
N CYS A 25 8.42 -7.77 -2.27
CA CYS A 25 9.64 -6.98 -2.39
C CYS A 25 10.20 -6.49 -1.06
N GLY A 26 9.68 -6.92 0.09
CA GLY A 26 10.13 -6.46 1.41
C GLY A 26 11.62 -6.71 1.67
N GLY A 27 12.13 -7.88 1.28
CA GLY A 27 13.56 -8.19 1.37
C GLY A 27 14.43 -7.29 0.49
N LEU A 28 13.98 -7.00 -0.73
CA LEU A 28 14.64 -6.06 -1.64
C LEU A 28 14.63 -4.63 -1.08
N ALA A 29 13.48 -4.17 -0.57
CA ALA A 29 13.34 -2.86 0.04
C ALA A 29 14.29 -2.69 1.23
N ALA A 30 14.37 -3.69 2.12
CA ALA A 30 15.29 -3.68 3.25
C ALA A 30 16.76 -3.66 2.80
N ALA A 31 17.12 -4.39 1.74
CA ALA A 31 18.49 -4.40 1.21
C ALA A 31 18.89 -3.08 0.50
N LEU A 32 17.94 -2.39 -0.11
CA LEU A 32 18.16 -1.11 -0.80
C LEU A 32 18.17 0.09 0.16
N ARG A 33 17.41 0.02 1.26
CA ARG A 33 17.20 1.15 2.17
C ARG A 33 18.47 1.80 2.74
N PRO A 34 19.55 1.06 3.06
CA PRO A 34 20.82 1.66 3.51
C PRO A 34 21.54 2.48 2.44
N LYS A 35 21.24 2.22 1.15
CA LYS A 35 21.92 2.84 0.01
C LYS A 35 21.14 4.02 -0.58
N ALA A 36 19.82 3.95 -0.54
CA ALA A 36 18.93 4.93 -1.15
C ALA A 36 17.57 4.97 -0.43
N PRO A 37 16.83 6.09 -0.51
CA PRO A 37 15.43 6.12 -0.12
C PRO A 37 14.60 5.09 -0.92
N VAL A 38 13.74 4.37 -0.22
CA VAL A 38 12.80 3.40 -0.81
C VAL A 38 11.40 3.80 -0.41
N SER A 39 10.47 3.80 -1.37
CA SER A 39 9.06 4.07 -1.11
C SER A 39 8.17 3.02 -1.74
N ILE A 40 7.16 2.55 -1.01
CA ILE A 40 6.13 1.62 -1.51
C ILE A 40 4.87 2.41 -1.84
N TRP A 41 4.46 2.36 -3.10
CA TRP A 41 3.38 3.16 -3.66
C TRP A 41 2.21 2.24 -3.98
N THR A 42 1.16 2.31 -3.18
CA THR A 42 0.03 1.37 -3.24
C THR A 42 -1.16 1.95 -4.00
N ILE A 43 -1.48 1.34 -5.15
CA ILE A 43 -2.43 1.85 -6.13
C ILE A 43 -3.87 1.69 -5.65
N PHE A 44 -4.31 0.46 -5.36
CA PHE A 44 -5.69 0.12 -5.01
C PHE A 44 -5.93 0.20 -3.51
N SER A 45 -5.70 1.38 -2.95
CA SER A 45 -5.83 1.61 -1.51
C SER A 45 -6.97 2.55 -1.14
N ALA A 46 -7.94 2.82 -2.02
CA ALA A 46 -9.05 3.73 -1.73
C ALA A 46 -9.76 3.45 -0.40
N ALA A 47 -10.14 4.53 0.27
CA ALA A 47 -11.02 4.53 1.44
C ALA A 47 -11.72 5.90 1.48
N PRO A 48 -12.98 6.01 1.93
CA PRO A 48 -13.92 4.95 2.30
C PRO A 48 -14.61 4.29 1.10
N PHE A 49 -15.00 3.03 1.25
CA PHE A 49 -15.98 2.40 0.34
C PHE A 49 -17.39 2.61 0.91
N ARG A 50 -18.38 2.87 0.06
CA ARG A 50 -19.81 2.90 0.42
C ARG A 50 -20.61 1.87 -0.39
N GLY A 51 -21.62 1.29 0.26
CA GLY A 51 -22.49 0.26 -0.31
C GLY A 51 -23.34 0.75 -1.49
N PRO A 52 -24.15 -0.11 -2.14
CA PRO A 52 -24.26 -1.58 -1.95
C PRO A 52 -22.97 -2.35 -2.21
N TRP A 53 -22.88 -3.65 -1.93
CA TRP A 53 -21.65 -4.42 -2.10
C TRP A 53 -21.83 -5.52 -3.16
N SER A 54 -20.80 -5.75 -3.98
CA SER A 54 -20.76 -6.93 -4.83
C SER A 54 -20.65 -8.20 -3.97
N PRO A 55 -21.02 -9.38 -4.49
CA PRO A 55 -20.77 -10.65 -3.80
C PRO A 55 -19.30 -10.84 -3.41
N ALA A 56 -18.35 -10.41 -4.27
CA ALA A 56 -16.92 -10.47 -3.98
C ALA A 56 -16.52 -9.57 -2.79
N ALA A 57 -17.05 -8.34 -2.72
CA ALA A 57 -16.82 -7.46 -1.57
C ALA A 57 -17.43 -8.03 -0.29
N MET A 58 -18.62 -8.63 -0.36
CA MET A 58 -19.24 -9.30 0.80
C MET A 58 -18.42 -10.48 1.30
N TRP A 59 -17.92 -11.32 0.38
CA TRP A 59 -17.02 -12.42 0.73
C TRP A 59 -15.74 -11.91 1.41
N LEU A 60 -15.11 -10.87 0.85
CA LEU A 60 -13.91 -10.24 1.43
C LEU A 60 -14.17 -9.72 2.84
N HIS A 61 -15.31 -9.07 3.07
CA HIS A 61 -15.70 -8.61 4.40
C HIS A 61 -15.85 -9.77 5.40
N GLY A 62 -16.44 -10.89 4.96
CA GLY A 62 -16.62 -12.10 5.75
C GLY A 62 -15.28 -12.70 6.21
N VAL A 63 -14.36 -12.93 5.27
CA VAL A 63 -13.02 -13.47 5.57
C VAL A 63 -12.13 -12.49 6.35
N SER A 64 -12.48 -11.20 6.34
CA SER A 64 -11.80 -10.13 7.10
C SER A 64 -12.37 -9.93 8.52
N GLY A 65 -12.91 -10.99 9.14
CA GLY A 65 -13.47 -10.94 10.48
C GLY A 65 -14.77 -10.12 10.58
N GLY A 66 -15.57 -10.10 9.51
CA GLY A 66 -16.82 -9.35 9.43
C GLY A 66 -16.66 -7.83 9.31
N THR A 67 -15.44 -7.33 9.12
CA THR A 67 -15.20 -5.89 8.96
C THR A 67 -15.57 -5.43 7.54
N THR A 68 -16.39 -4.40 7.42
CA THR A 68 -16.90 -3.92 6.12
C THR A 68 -16.39 -2.53 5.72
N GLY A 69 -16.37 -2.28 4.41
CA GLY A 69 -16.25 -0.96 3.81
C GLY A 69 -15.08 -0.12 4.34
N SER A 70 -15.38 1.10 4.78
CA SER A 70 -14.40 2.08 5.29
C SER A 70 -13.51 1.54 6.42
N ARG A 71 -14.05 0.69 7.30
CA ARG A 71 -13.31 0.17 8.45
C ARG A 71 -12.23 -0.81 8.00
N LEU A 72 -12.54 -1.68 7.03
CA LEU A 72 -11.58 -2.61 6.45
C LEU A 72 -10.47 -1.85 5.72
N ALA A 73 -10.85 -0.90 4.86
CA ALA A 73 -9.89 -0.09 4.12
C ALA A 73 -8.97 0.73 5.05
N SER A 74 -9.53 1.35 6.09
CA SER A 74 -8.74 2.08 7.10
C SER A 74 -7.80 1.17 7.88
N ARG A 75 -8.23 -0.06 8.18
CA ARG A 75 -7.41 -1.06 8.85
C ARG A 75 -6.24 -1.48 7.97
N ARG A 76 -6.49 -1.90 6.73
CA ARG A 76 -5.44 -2.30 5.78
C ARG A 76 -4.43 -1.18 5.53
N ARG A 77 -4.89 0.08 5.44
CA ARG A 77 -3.97 1.24 5.35
C ARG A 77 -3.08 1.40 6.58
N ARG A 78 -3.59 1.15 7.79
CA ARG A 78 -2.76 1.18 9.01
C ARG A 78 -1.74 0.05 9.02
N GLU A 79 -2.15 -1.15 8.63
CA GLU A 79 -1.28 -2.32 8.54
C GLU A 79 -0.13 -2.09 7.55
N ASP A 80 -0.43 -1.59 6.35
CA ASP A 80 0.58 -1.29 5.33
C ASP A 80 1.56 -0.18 5.78
N ARG A 81 1.07 0.88 6.43
CA ARG A 81 1.94 1.92 7.01
C ARG A 81 2.92 1.36 8.03
N GLU A 82 2.43 0.47 8.90
CA GLU A 82 3.26 -0.15 9.91
C GLU A 82 4.30 -1.10 9.29
N ALA A 83 3.90 -1.88 8.28
CA ALA A 83 4.82 -2.73 7.54
C ALA A 83 5.92 -1.92 6.83
N CYS A 84 5.57 -0.82 6.15
CA CYS A 84 6.53 0.09 5.55
C CYS A 84 7.48 0.70 6.60
N ARG A 85 6.93 1.13 7.74
CA ARG A 85 7.72 1.66 8.87
C ARG A 85 8.73 0.66 9.39
N LEU A 86 8.35 -0.61 9.54
CA LEU A 86 9.25 -1.69 9.98
C LEU A 86 10.38 -1.96 8.99
N LEU A 87 10.13 -1.79 7.68
CA LEU A 87 11.15 -1.87 6.62
C LEU A 87 12.00 -0.60 6.49
N GLY A 88 11.67 0.47 7.21
CA GLY A 88 12.27 1.79 7.03
C GLY A 88 11.93 2.45 5.70
N ALA A 89 10.92 1.97 4.98
CA ALA A 89 10.47 2.51 3.70
C ALA A 89 9.40 3.60 3.88
N ASP A 90 9.41 4.61 3.02
CA ASP A 90 8.30 5.55 2.90
C ASP A 90 7.09 4.87 2.24
N TYR A 91 5.90 5.45 2.36
CA TYR A 91 4.70 4.93 1.70
C TYR A 91 3.91 6.05 1.00
N GLN A 92 3.20 5.67 -0.07
CA GLN A 92 2.20 6.51 -0.72
C GLN A 92 0.95 5.66 -0.97
N HIS A 93 -0.20 6.09 -0.46
CA HIS A 93 -1.49 5.45 -0.72
C HIS A 93 -2.27 6.27 -1.75
N PHE A 94 -2.58 5.67 -2.89
CA PHE A 94 -3.47 6.27 -3.88
C PHE A 94 -4.94 5.98 -3.56
N ASN A 95 -5.84 6.62 -4.30
CA ASN A 95 -7.28 6.55 -4.04
C ASN A 95 -8.04 5.78 -5.12
N PHE A 96 -7.40 4.77 -5.75
CA PHE A 96 -8.09 3.88 -6.68
C PHE A 96 -8.79 2.73 -5.95
N LYS A 97 -9.98 2.37 -6.43
CA LYS A 97 -10.76 1.27 -5.86
C LYS A 97 -10.12 -0.06 -6.24
N ASP A 98 -10.14 -0.99 -5.29
CA ASP A 98 -9.82 -2.40 -5.54
C ASP A 98 -10.98 -3.08 -6.30
N ALA A 99 -10.68 -4.12 -7.07
CA ALA A 99 -11.58 -4.80 -8.00
C ALA A 99 -12.90 -5.28 -7.37
N PRO A 100 -12.93 -5.84 -6.13
CA PRO A 100 -14.19 -6.22 -5.48
C PRO A 100 -15.15 -5.04 -5.28
N TYR A 101 -14.62 -3.81 -5.25
CA TYR A 101 -15.39 -2.58 -5.07
C TYR A 101 -15.61 -1.81 -6.38
N TRP A 102 -15.23 -2.37 -7.52
CA TRP A 102 -15.65 -1.86 -8.81
C TRP A 102 -17.15 -2.12 -8.97
N LYS A 103 -17.87 -1.07 -9.32
CA LYS A 103 -19.28 -1.09 -9.70
C LYS A 103 -19.42 -0.22 -10.93
#